data_AF-A0A2M7EKN2-F1
#
_entry.id   AF-A0A2M7EKN2-F1
#
_cell.length_a   1.000
_cell.length_b   1.000
_cell.length_c   1.000
_cell.angle_alpha   90.00
_cell.angle_beta   90.00
_cell.angle_gamma   90.00
#
_symmetry.space_group_name_H-M   'P 1'
#
loop_
_entity.id
_entity.type
_entity.pdbx_description
1 polymer ?
#
loop_
_entity_poly.entity_id
_entity_poly.type
_entity_poly.pdbx_seq_one_letter_code
_entity_poly.pdbx_strand_id
1 'polypeptide(L)' 'MEYRSIETEIGGIDKRAKIDKQLLTGVTLVDMLLPLGNGQKELII' A
#
# COMPACT_ATOMS: atom_id res chain seq x y z
N MET A 1 -6.98 -20.16 -14.62
CA MET A 1 -7.24 -18.82 -14.05
C MET A 1 -8.00 -19.03 -12.75
N GLU A 2 -7.57 -18.42 -11.65
CA GLU A 2 -8.27 -18.47 -10.37
C GLU A 2 -9.27 -17.30 -10.33
N TYR A 3 -10.56 -17.57 -10.15
CA TYR A 3 -11.58 -16.54 -10.00
C TYR A 3 -11.78 -16.22 -8.52
N ARG A 4 -11.86 -14.93 -8.18
CA ARG A 4 -12.12 -14.44 -6.80
C ARG A 4 -13.36 -13.55 -6.77
N SER A 5 -14.06 -13.55 -5.63
CA SER A 5 -15.21 -12.67 -5.38
C SER A 5 -14.78 -11.20 -5.36
N ILE A 6 -15.62 -10.33 -5.89
CA ILE A 6 -15.44 -8.87 -5.79
C ILE A 6 -15.66 -8.42 -4.34
N GLU A 7 -16.70 -8.97 -3.71
CA GLU A 7 -16.99 -8.75 -2.30
C GLU A 7 -16.16 -9.74 -1.47
N THR A 8 -15.09 -9.23 -0.87
CA THR A 8 -14.24 -9.98 0.06
C THR A 8 -14.02 -9.15 1.32
N GLU A 9 -14.15 -9.77 2.48
CA GLU A 9 -13.88 -9.10 3.75
C GLU A 9 -12.39 -8.73 3.88
N ILE A 10 -12.12 -7.57 4.48
CA ILE A 10 -10.75 -7.14 4.76
C ILE A 10 -10.14 -7.92 5.92
N GLY A 11 -8.81 -8.05 5.93
CA GLY A 11 -8.10 -8.62 7.07
C GLY A 11 -8.27 -7.79 8.36
N GLY A 12 -8.48 -8.51 9.47
CA GLY A 12 -8.52 -7.96 10.82
C GLY A 12 -7.18 -7.36 11.27
N ILE A 13 -7.14 -6.83 12.49
CA ILE A 13 -5.95 -6.16 13.05
C ILE A 13 -4.76 -7.12 13.22
N ASP A 14 -5.04 -8.38 13.51
CA ASP A 14 -4.10 -9.49 13.66
C ASP A 14 -3.30 -9.78 12.38
N LYS A 15 -3.91 -9.51 11.22
CA LYS A 15 -3.28 -9.71 9.90
C LYS A 15 -2.47 -8.51 9.45
N ARG A 16 -2.50 -7.39 10.19
CA ARG A 16 -1.78 -6.16 9.83
C ARG A 16 -0.39 -6.16 10.46
N ALA A 17 0.55 -5.59 9.73
CA ALA A 17 1.91 -5.37 10.20
C ALA A 17 2.30 -3.91 10.00
N LYS A 18 3.32 -3.46 10.74
CA LYS A 18 3.95 -2.16 10.50
C LYS A 18 4.49 -2.12 9.07
N ILE A 19 4.25 -1.02 8.36
CA ILE A 19 4.82 -0.80 7.04
C ILE A 19 6.28 -0.37 7.21
N ASP A 20 7.19 -1.18 6.67
CA ASP A 20 8.64 -1.01 6.79
C ASP A 20 9.40 -1.06 5.45
N LYS A 21 8.68 -1.34 4.35
CA LYS A 21 9.23 -1.40 2.99
C LYS A 21 8.74 -0.22 2.16
N GLN A 22 9.66 0.58 1.66
CA GLN A 22 9.36 1.68 0.75
C GLN A 22 8.79 1.17 -0.58
N LEU A 23 7.78 1.88 -1.10
CA LEU A 23 7.24 1.78 -2.45
C LEU A 23 7.86 2.91 -3.27
N LEU A 24 8.87 2.58 -4.10
CA LEU A 24 9.51 3.55 -4.98
C LEU A 24 8.58 3.90 -6.13
N THR A 25 8.33 5.19 -6.32
CA THR A 25 7.51 5.73 -7.40
C THR A 25 8.33 6.05 -8.64
N GLY A 26 9.64 6.26 -8.49
CA GLY A 26 10.53 6.71 -9.56
C GLY A 26 10.45 8.22 -9.82
N VAL A 27 9.63 8.94 -9.05
CA VAL A 27 9.56 10.41 -9.07
C VAL A 27 10.41 10.92 -7.92
N THR A 28 11.58 11.47 -8.22
CA THR A 28 12.57 11.92 -7.22
C THR A 28 11.97 12.76 -6.10
N LEU A 29 11.10 13.72 -6.45
CA LEU A 29 10.45 14.57 -5.45
C LEU A 29 9.53 13.79 -4.50
N VAL A 30 8.78 12.82 -5.02
CA VAL A 30 7.88 12.00 -4.21
C VAL A 30 8.70 11.07 -3.32
N ASP A 31 9.66 10.34 -3.89
CA ASP A 31 10.45 9.36 -3.14
C ASP A 31 11.30 9.99 -2.02
N MET A 32 11.66 11.27 -2.16
CA MET A 32 12.42 12.03 -1.16
C MET A 32 11.55 12.75 -0.13
N LEU A 33 10.49 13.44 -0.57
CA LEU A 33 9.72 14.35 0.29
C LEU A 33 8.46 13.70 0.86
N LEU A 34 7.90 12.73 0.16
CA LEU A 34 6.67 12.01 0.49
C LEU A 34 6.85 10.51 0.25
N PRO A 35 7.77 9.83 0.96
CA PRO A 35 8.06 8.43 0.73
C PRO A 35 6.83 7.57 1.02
N LEU A 36 6.45 6.75 0.05
CA LEU A 36 5.31 5.84 0.17
C LEU A 36 5.76 4.48 0.71
N GLY A 37 4.96 3.87 1.57
CA GLY A 37 5.19 2.51 2.06
C GLY A 37 4.32 1.45 1.37
N ASN A 38 4.82 0.22 1.24
CA ASN A 38 4.03 -0.91 0.74
C ASN A 38 2.87 -1.23 1.69
N GLY A 39 1.63 -1.08 1.20
CA GLY A 39 0.41 -1.22 2.00
C GLY A 39 -0.15 0.09 2.55
N GLN A 40 0.51 1.23 2.30
CA GLN A 40 -0.01 2.56 2.59
C GLN A 40 -1.06 2.95 1.54
N LYS A 41 -2.06 3.71 1.96
CA LYS A 41 -3.02 4.36 1.06
C LYS A 41 -2.71 5.84 1.03
N GLU A 42 -2.11 6.31 -0.05
CA GLU A 42 -1.81 7.73 -0.25
C GLU A 42 -2.80 8.36 -1.22
N LEU A 43 -3.30 9.53 -0.86
CA LEU A 43 -4.24 10.29 -1.66
C LEU A 43 -3.49 11.22 -2.62
N ILE A 44 -3.97 11.34 -3.85
CA ILE A 44 -3.50 12.31 -4.85
C ILE A 44 -4.66 13.25 -5.15
N ILE A 45 -4.45 14.55 -4.96
CA ILE A 45 -5.42 15.63 -5.21
C ILE A 45 -4.78 16.79 -5.98
#